data_AF-A0A4Q8TY08-F1
#
_entry.id   AF-A0A4Q8TY08-F1
#
_cell.length_a   1.000
_cell.length_b   1.000
_cell.length_c   1.000
_cell.angle_alpha   90.00
_cell.angle_beta   90.00
_cell.angle_gamma   90.00
#
_symmetry.space_group_name_H-M   'P 1'
#
loop_
_entity.id
_entity.type
_entity.pdbx_description
1 polymer ?
#
loop_
_entity_poly.entity_id
_entity_poly.type
_entity_poly.pdbx_seq_one_letter_code
_entity_poly.pdbx_strand_id
1 'polypeptide(L)' 'MKKSELPTKVCVVCNRPFTWRKKWERDWENVKYCSKRCASKKANIRAVN' A
#
# COMPACT_ATOMS: atom_id res chain seq x y z
N MET A 1 16.81 10.63 -8.92
CA MET A 1 15.73 10.86 -7.95
C MET A 1 16.23 10.47 -6.57
N LYS A 2 16.23 11.40 -5.62
CA LYS A 2 16.64 11.07 -4.24
C LYS A 2 15.52 10.24 -3.59
N LYS A 3 15.87 9.31 -2.71
CA LYS A 3 14.89 8.42 -2.06
C LYS A 3 13.86 9.19 -1.21
N SER A 4 14.21 10.40 -0.80
CA SER A 4 13.37 11.38 -0.11
C SER A 4 12.27 12.01 -0.98
N GLU A 5 12.40 12.00 -2.30
CA GLU A 5 11.47 12.65 -3.24
C GLU A 5 10.40 11.68 -3.76
N LEU A 6 10.48 10.41 -3.38
CA LEU A 6 9.54 9.40 -3.83
C LEU A 6 8.14 9.66 -3.25
N PRO A 7 7.07 9.52 -4.06
CA PRO A 7 5.73 9.78 -3.59
C PRO A 7 5.36 8.84 -2.44
N THR A 8 4.57 9.36 -1.50
CA THR A 8 4.09 8.62 -0.33
C THR A 8 2.56 8.49 -0.37
N LYS A 9 2.05 7.37 0.14
CA LYS A 9 0.61 7.11 0.34
C LYS A 9 0.38 6.56 1.74
N VAL A 10 -0.86 6.63 2.23
CA VAL A 10 -1.25 6.05 3.52
C VAL A 10 -1.89 4.68 3.29
N CYS A 11 -1.45 3.68 4.06
CA CYS A 11 -2.04 2.34 3.97
C CYS A 11 -3.42 2.31 4.62
N VAL A 12 -4.46 1.94 3.86
CA VAL A 12 -5.86 1.92 4.35
C VAL A 12 -6.16 0.87 5.43
N VAL A 13 -5.19 0.00 5.76
CA VAL A 13 -5.35 -1.09 6.74
C VAL A 13 -4.60 -0.84 8.04
N CYS A 14 -3.43 -0.19 7.97
CA CYS A 14 -2.61 0.04 9.16
C CYS A 14 -2.33 1.53 9.43
N ASN A 15 -2.84 2.44 8.58
CA ASN A 15 -2.71 3.89 8.68
C ASN A 15 -1.27 4.40 8.77
N ARG A 16 -0.30 3.61 8.30
CA ARG A 16 1.11 4.02 8.22
C ARG A 16 1.42 4.56 6.83
N PRO A 17 2.22 5.64 6.72
CA PRO A 17 2.71 6.12 5.43
C PRO A 17 3.66 5.08 4.84
N PHE A 18 3.64 4.95 3.51
CA PHE A 18 4.59 4.14 2.78
C PHE A 18 4.99 4.85 1.49
N THR A 19 6.28 4.75 1.18
CA THR A 19 6.90 5.35 0.01
C THR A 19 6.82 4.40 -1.19
N TRP A 20 6.77 4.96 -2.40
CA TRP A 20 6.86 4.23 -3.66
C TRP A 20 7.96 3.16 -3.66
N ARG A 21 7.70 2.06 -4.37
CA ARG A 21 8.64 0.93 -4.56
C ARG A 21 8.59 0.52 -6.02
N LYS A 22 9.72 0.06 -6.56
CA LYS A 22 9.85 -0.36 -7.96
C LYS A 22 8.80 -1.40 -8.42
N LYS A 23 8.37 -2.29 -7.53
CA LYS A 23 7.30 -3.27 -7.83
C LYS A 23 5.93 -2.65 -8.16
N TRP A 24 5.74 -1.36 -7.87
CA TRP A 24 4.50 -0.60 -8.08
C TRP A 24 4.60 0.39 -9.24
N GLU A 25 5.68 0.33 -10.02
CA GLU A 25 5.92 1.24 -11.14
C GLU A 25 4.75 1.28 -12.14
N ARG A 26 4.13 0.13 -12.41
CA ARG A 26 3.04 -0.02 -13.37
C ARG A 26 1.65 0.41 -12.88
N ASP A 27 1.42 0.45 -11.56
CA ASP A 27 0.07 0.55 -10.99
C ASP A 27 0.00 1.40 -9.73
N TRP A 28 0.99 2.28 -9.50
CA TRP A 28 1.10 3.10 -8.28
C TRP A 28 -0.20 3.81 -7.91
N GLU A 29 -0.94 4.32 -8.88
CA GLU A 29 -2.24 4.97 -8.66
C GLU A 29 -3.25 4.08 -7.93
N ASN A 30 -3.25 2.78 -8.24
CA ASN A 30 -4.16 1.79 -7.66
C ASN A 30 -3.64 1.17 -6.35
N VAL A 31 -2.38 1.41 -5.96
CA VAL A 31 -1.79 0.82 -4.75
C VAL A 31 -2.34 1.49 -3.48
N LYS A 32 -3.05 0.70 -2.66
CA LYS A 32 -3.69 1.14 -1.40
C LYS A 32 -3.06 0.58 -0.12
N TYR A 33 -2.15 -0.38 -0.24
CA TYR A 33 -1.61 -1.14 0.90
C TYR A 33 -0.08 -1.13 0.91
N CYS A 34 0.51 -0.98 2.09
CA CYS A 34 1.97 -0.99 2.25
C CYS A 34 2.61 -2.37 2.05
N SER A 35 1.84 -3.46 2.17
CA SER A 35 2.35 -4.83 2.17
C SER A 35 1.28 -5.87 1.77
N LYS A 36 1.72 -7.07 1.38
CA LYS A 36 0.83 -8.22 1.10
C LYS A 36 0.00 -8.59 2.35
N ARG A 37 0.60 -8.54 3.54
CA ARG A 37 -0.10 -8.74 4.83
C ARG A 37 -1.31 -7.80 4.97
N CYS A 38 -1.13 -6.51 4.67
CA CYS A 38 -2.24 -5.55 4.74
C CYS A 38 -3.29 -5.82 3.66
N ALA A 39 -2.88 -6.16 2.43
CA ALA A 39 -3.83 -6.53 1.37
C ALA A 39 -4.69 -7.74 1.76
N SER A 40 -4.08 -8.77 2.37
CA SER A 40 -4.79 -9.98 2.84
C SER A 40 -5.69 -9.70 4.05
N LYS A 41 -5.33 -8.76 4.95
CA LYS A 41 -6.16 -8.44 6.12
C LYS A 41 -7.53 -7.86 5.74
N LYS A 42 -7.62 -7.12 4.63
CA LYS A 42 -8.91 -6.64 4.11
C LYS A 42 -9.79 -7.78 3.59
N ALA A 43 -9.19 -8.83 2.99
CA ALA A 43 -9.95 -10.00 2.54
C ALA A 43 -10.61 -10.72 3.72
N ASN A 44 -9.97 -10.68 4.90
CA ASN A 44 -10.50 -11.30 6.11
C ASN A 44 -11.74 -10.54 6.66
N ILE A 45 -11.79 -9.20 6.58
CA ILE A 45 -12.98 -8.41 7.00
C ILE A 45 -14.22 -8.76 6.15
N ARG A 46 -14.03 -9.09 4.86
CA ARG A 46 -15.14 -9.48 3.96
C ARG A 46 -15.62 -10.92 4.13
N ALA A 47 -14.82 -11.78 4.77
CA ALA A 47 -15.16 -13.18 4.99
C ALA A 47 -15.89 -13.43 6.32
N VAL A 48 -16.10 -12.37 7.12
CA VAL A 48 -16.75 -12.42 8.44
C VAL A 48 -18.15 -11.78 8.42
N ASN A 49 -18.59 -11.26 7.26
CA ASN A 49 -19.96 -10.76 7.06
C ASN A 49 -20.72 -11.65 6.08
#